data_AF-A0A0G3HEI1-F1
#
_entry.id   AF-A0A0G3HEI1-F1
#
_cell.length_a   1.000
_cell.length_b   1.000
_cell.length_c   1.000
_cell.angle_alpha   90.00
_cell.angle_beta   90.00
_cell.angle_gamma   90.00
#
_symmetry.space_group_name_H-M   'P 1'
#
loop_
_entity.id
_entity.type
_entity.pdbx_description
1 polymer ?
#
loop_
_entity_poly.entity_id
_entity_poly.type
_entity_poly.pdbx_seq_one_letter_code
_entity_poly.pdbx_strand_id
1 'polypeptide(L)'
;MHDRYKAMGLEMLPSKHYNVRRQDKAPGTAWVYHAPKGVTVVKFDGEKILTATSKRLEDVNDWHASGVVQKYIVDCAERDIPPQDAIELVRQRFGEPDLVVQCADVNDVSPEVREAIGADPEPAY
;
A
#
# COMPACT_ATOMS: atom_id res chain seq x y z
N MET A 1 15.20 11.98 15.45
CA MET A 1 13.88 11.78 16.07
C MET A 1 13.88 10.40 16.73
N HIS A 2 13.74 10.33 18.06
CA HIS A 2 13.65 9.05 18.77
C HIS A 2 12.29 8.40 18.48
N ASP A 3 12.32 7.13 18.10
CA ASP A 3 11.13 6.36 17.71
C ASP A 3 10.26 6.08 18.94
N ARG A 4 9.29 6.97 19.18
CA ARG A 4 8.36 6.92 20.32
C ARG A 4 7.64 5.58 20.47
N TYR A 5 7.50 4.82 19.38
CA TYR A 5 6.88 3.49 19.39
C TYR A 5 7.76 2.43 20.06
N LYS A 6 9.08 2.60 19.97
CA LYS A 6 10.10 1.76 20.62
C LYS A 6 10.08 1.93 22.14
N ALA A 7 10.03 3.19 22.59
CA ALA A 7 9.99 3.53 24.02
C ALA A 7 8.72 3.03 24.73
N MET A 8 7.62 2.82 24.00
CA MET A 8 6.35 2.36 24.56
C MET A 8 6.18 0.83 24.52
N GLY A 9 7.18 0.07 24.07
CA GLY A 9 7.06 -1.40 23.96
C GLY A 9 6.02 -1.86 22.94
N LEU A 10 5.58 -0.98 22.04
CA LEU A 10 4.59 -1.27 21.00
C LEU A 10 5.23 -1.89 19.75
N GLU A 11 6.52 -2.22 19.81
CA GLU A 11 7.29 -2.84 18.72
C GLU A 11 6.64 -4.15 18.25
N MET A 12 5.87 -4.81 19.12
CA MET A 12 5.17 -6.06 18.88
C MET A 12 3.73 -6.08 19.41
N LEU A 13 3.03 -4.95 19.51
CA LEU A 13 1.58 -5.09 19.53
C LEU A 13 1.17 -5.66 18.17
N PRO A 14 0.41 -6.77 18.11
CA PRO A 14 -0.18 -7.23 16.87
C PRO A 14 -1.17 -6.15 16.42
N SER A 15 -0.66 -5.19 15.67
CA SER A 15 -1.49 -4.37 14.80
C SER A 15 -2.19 -5.37 13.90
N LYS A 16 -3.51 -5.52 14.08
CA LYS A 16 -4.33 -6.30 13.14
C LYS A 16 -4.12 -5.85 11.70
N HIS A 17 -3.67 -4.61 11.51
CA HIS A 17 -3.38 -4.03 10.21
C HIS A 17 -2.13 -4.65 9.57
N TYR A 18 -2.26 -4.97 8.28
CA TYR A 18 -1.19 -5.40 7.39
C TYR A 18 -0.18 -4.29 7.07
N ASN A 19 0.17 -3.44 8.03
CA ASN A 19 1.05 -2.28 7.83
C ASN A 19 2.24 -2.36 8.80
N VAL A 20 2.94 -3.50 8.75
CA VAL A 20 4.16 -3.71 9.53
C VAL A 20 5.26 -2.83 8.94
N ARG A 21 5.87 -1.97 9.76
CA ARG A 21 7.07 -1.24 9.36
C ARG A 21 8.23 -2.21 9.24
N ARG A 22 8.70 -2.44 8.02
CA ARG A 22 9.98 -3.12 7.76
C ARG A 22 11.08 -2.06 7.63
N GLN A 23 12.24 -2.33 8.26
CA GLN A 23 13.43 -1.48 8.14
C GLN A 23 14.29 -1.89 6.95
N ASP A 24 14.14 -3.14 6.52
CA ASP A 24 14.73 -3.75 5.35
C ASP A 24 13.86 -3.50 4.11
N LYS A 25 14.52 -3.52 2.93
CA LYS A 25 13.82 -3.49 1.65
C LYS A 25 12.92 -4.72 1.56
N ALA A 26 11.67 -4.49 1.20
CA ALA A 26 10.68 -5.55 1.06
C ALA A 26 10.22 -5.64 -0.39
N PRO A 27 10.78 -6.54 -1.21
CA PRO A 27 10.30 -6.74 -2.57
C PRO A 27 8.82 -7.11 -2.56
N GLY A 28 8.08 -6.65 -3.55
CA GLY A 28 6.66 -6.96 -3.63
C GLY A 28 6.01 -6.40 -4.88
N THR A 29 4.71 -6.15 -4.80
CA THR A 29 3.89 -5.75 -5.94
C THR A 29 3.03 -4.55 -5.58
N ALA A 30 2.85 -3.66 -6.55
CA ALA A 30 1.85 -2.61 -6.54
C ALA A 30 0.81 -2.88 -7.63
N TRP A 31 -0.45 -2.93 -7.24
CA TRP A 31 -1.60 -2.91 -8.11
C TRP A 31 -2.09 -1.48 -8.27
N VAL A 32 -2.19 -1.02 -9.52
CA VAL A 32 -2.60 0.33 -9.84
C VAL A 32 -3.99 0.29 -10.48
N TYR A 33 -4.90 1.06 -9.91
CA TYR A 33 -6.25 1.28 -10.40
C TYR A 33 -6.38 2.73 -10.87
N HIS A 34 -6.80 2.96 -12.11
CA HIS A 34 -7.11 4.29 -12.61
C HIS A 34 -8.47 4.72 -12.07
N ALA A 35 -8.46 5.83 -11.34
CA ALA A 35 -9.65 6.49 -10.85
C ALA A 35 -9.88 7.80 -11.63
N PRO A 36 -11.10 8.35 -11.63
CA PRO A 36 -11.39 9.58 -12.38
C PRO A 36 -10.50 10.79 -12.02
N LYS A 37 -9.94 10.83 -10.80
CA LYS A 37 -9.12 11.95 -10.32
C LYS A 37 -7.64 11.60 -10.12
N GLY A 38 -7.19 10.43 -10.59
CA GLY A 38 -5.81 9.99 -10.40
C GLY A 38 -5.70 8.48 -10.37
N VAL A 39 -4.85 7.95 -9.50
CA VAL A 39 -4.68 6.51 -9.31
C VAL A 39 -4.93 6.09 -7.86
N THR A 40 -5.34 4.85 -7.68
CA THR A 40 -5.31 4.16 -6.39
C THR A 40 -4.30 3.04 -6.46
N VAL A 41 -3.40 2.99 -5.48
CA VAL A 41 -2.29 2.04 -5.48
C VAL A 41 -2.40 1.13 -4.27
N VAL A 42 -2.59 -0.16 -4.52
CA VAL A 42 -2.55 -1.21 -3.50
C VAL A 42 -1.19 -1.90 -3.55
N LYS A 43 -0.39 -1.76 -2.51
CA LYS A 43 0.95 -2.34 -2.41
C LYS A 43 1.01 -3.44 -1.36
N PHE A 44 1.71 -4.52 -1.67
CA PHE A 44 1.84 -5.68 -0.80
C PHE A 44 3.12 -6.48 -1.02
N ASP A 45 3.64 -7.09 0.05
CA ASP A 45 4.83 -7.96 0.03
C ASP A 45 4.46 -9.46 -0.04
N GLY A 46 3.16 -9.80 0.01
CA GLY A 46 2.67 -11.17 0.03
C GLY A 46 2.76 -11.86 1.41
N GLU A 47 3.23 -11.17 2.44
CA GLU A 47 3.39 -11.73 3.79
C GLU A 47 2.72 -10.90 4.89
N LYS A 48 3.08 -9.62 5.02
CA LYS A 48 2.71 -8.77 6.17
C LYS A 48 2.33 -7.35 5.80
N ILE A 49 2.68 -6.91 4.59
CA ILE A 49 2.39 -5.59 4.06
C ILE A 49 1.24 -5.72 3.06
N LEU A 50 0.16 -4.98 3.29
CA LEU A 50 -0.95 -4.75 2.37
C LEU A 50 -1.61 -3.39 2.72
N THR A 51 -1.46 -2.41 1.85
CA THR A 51 -2.05 -1.06 2.03
C THR A 51 -2.41 -0.42 0.68
N ALA A 52 -3.45 0.40 0.68
CA ALA A 52 -3.85 1.23 -0.46
C ALA A 52 -3.28 2.67 -0.37
N THR A 53 -2.27 2.89 0.45
CA THR A 53 -1.64 4.20 0.62
C THR A 53 -0.15 4.11 0.30
N SER A 54 0.36 5.07 -0.46
CA SER A 54 1.79 5.26 -0.62
C SER A 54 2.16 6.70 -0.33
N LYS A 55 3.32 6.85 0.32
CA LYS A 55 4.00 8.14 0.34
C LYS A 55 4.48 8.46 -1.07
N ARG A 56 4.66 9.74 -1.37
CA ARG A 56 5.28 10.26 -2.60
C ARG A 56 4.47 10.05 -3.88
N LEU A 57 3.21 9.66 -3.73
CA LEU A 57 2.20 9.59 -4.80
C LEU A 57 1.04 10.56 -4.53
N GLU A 58 1.17 11.47 -3.56
CA GLU A 58 0.06 12.31 -3.06
C GLU A 58 -0.55 13.24 -4.12
N ASP A 59 0.24 13.61 -5.12
CA ASP A 59 -0.09 14.45 -6.28
C ASP A 59 -0.84 13.71 -7.39
N VAL A 60 -0.57 12.42 -7.56
CA VAL A 60 -1.20 11.56 -8.58
C VAL A 60 -2.31 10.68 -8.01
N ASN A 61 -2.42 10.59 -6.67
CA ASN A 61 -3.33 9.69 -5.98
C ASN A 61 -4.75 10.25 -5.87
N ASP A 62 -5.75 9.44 -6.23
CA ASP A 62 -7.14 9.70 -5.87
C ASP A 62 -7.36 9.33 -4.39
N TRP A 63 -7.22 10.32 -3.52
CA TRP A 63 -7.36 10.16 -2.07
C TRP A 63 -8.69 9.56 -1.63
N HIS A 64 -9.78 9.84 -2.36
CA HIS A 64 -11.08 9.32 -1.99
C HIS A 64 -11.16 7.82 -2.30
N ALA A 65 -10.81 7.43 -3.53
CA ALA A 65 -10.79 6.03 -3.93
C ALA A 65 -9.80 5.20 -3.09
N SER A 66 -8.60 5.72 -2.86
CA SER A 66 -7.59 5.06 -2.02
C SER A 66 -8.03 4.93 -0.57
N GLY A 67 -8.76 5.92 -0.04
CA GLY A 67 -9.37 5.85 1.29
C GLY A 67 -10.43 4.76 1.40
N VAL A 68 -11.25 4.56 0.37
CA VAL A 68 -12.27 3.49 0.31
C VAL A 68 -11.60 2.12 0.31
N VAL A 69 -10.57 1.92 -0.53
CA VAL A 69 -9.85 0.64 -0.60
C VAL A 69 -9.08 0.40 0.72
N GLN A 70 -8.43 1.42 1.27
CA GLN A 70 -7.72 1.31 2.55
C GLN A 70 -8.67 0.92 3.70
N LYS A 71 -9.88 1.48 3.73
CA LYS A 71 -10.89 1.10 4.72
C LYS A 71 -11.27 -0.37 4.57
N TYR A 72 -11.50 -0.84 3.36
CA TYR A 72 -11.83 -2.25 3.12
C TYR A 72 -10.70 -3.22 3.54
N ILE A 73 -9.45 -2.84 3.29
CA ILE A 73 -8.27 -3.59 3.77
C ILE A 73 -8.24 -3.64 5.30
N VAL A 74 -8.54 -2.52 5.97
CA VAL A 74 -8.63 -2.46 7.44
C VAL A 74 -9.76 -3.35 7.96
N ASP A 75 -10.93 -3.34 7.31
CA ASP A 75 -12.06 -4.20 7.68
C ASP A 75 -11.70 -5.70 7.56
N CYS A 76 -10.90 -6.08 6.55
CA CYS A 76 -10.38 -7.45 6.42
C CYS A 76 -9.44 -7.83 7.57
N ALA A 77 -8.54 -6.90 7.92
CA ALA A 77 -7.62 -7.04 9.05
C ALA A 77 -8.36 -7.19 10.39
N GLU A 78 -9.42 -6.39 10.62
CA GLU A 78 -10.24 -6.47 11.84
C GLU A 78 -10.93 -7.83 12.01
N ARG A 79 -11.27 -8.47 10.88
CA ARG A 79 -11.87 -9.80 10.77
C ARG A 79 -10.83 -10.94 10.77
N ASP A 80 -9.56 -10.63 11.03
CA ASP A 80 -8.45 -11.58 11.09
C ASP A 80 -8.25 -12.38 9.78
N ILE A 81 -8.58 -11.77 8.64
CA ILE A 81 -8.35 -12.37 7.32
C ILE A 81 -6.83 -12.35 7.01
N PRO A 82 -6.23 -13.43 6.50
CA PRO A 82 -4.81 -13.41 6.10
C PRO A 82 -4.54 -12.45 4.93
N PRO A 83 -3.34 -11.84 4.82
CA PRO A 83 -3.03 -10.89 3.75
C PRO A 83 -3.26 -11.42 2.33
N GLN A 84 -2.89 -12.68 2.07
CA GLN A 84 -3.12 -13.33 0.76
C GLN A 84 -4.61 -13.49 0.42
N ASP A 85 -5.46 -13.69 1.41
CA ASP A 85 -6.90 -13.79 1.18
C ASP A 85 -7.52 -12.39 1.07
N ALA A 86 -7.00 -11.42 1.83
CA ALA A 86 -7.45 -10.03 1.79
C ALA A 86 -7.15 -9.36 0.44
N ILE A 87 -5.98 -9.61 -0.16
CA ILE A 87 -5.66 -9.08 -1.50
C ILE A 87 -6.58 -9.66 -2.58
N GLU A 88 -6.94 -10.95 -2.47
CA GLU A 88 -7.93 -11.58 -3.34
C GLU A 88 -9.32 -10.99 -3.16
N LEU A 89 -9.73 -10.69 -1.92
CA LEU A 89 -10.98 -10.01 -1.63
C LEU A 89 -11.01 -8.57 -2.16
N VAL A 90 -9.88 -7.86 -2.16
CA VAL A 90 -9.73 -6.55 -2.81
C VAL A 90 -10.00 -6.70 -4.31
N ARG A 91 -9.34 -7.66 -4.97
CA ARG A 91 -9.54 -7.93 -6.40
C ARG A 91 -10.99 -8.27 -6.74
N GLN A 92 -11.64 -9.13 -5.95
CA GLN A 92 -13.04 -9.48 -6.14
C GLN A 92 -13.98 -8.28 -5.98
N ARG A 93 -13.65 -7.35 -5.05
CA ARG A 93 -14.51 -6.22 -4.72
C ARG A 93 -14.38 -5.05 -5.70
N PHE A 94 -13.16 -4.78 -6.15
CA PHE A 94 -12.80 -3.59 -6.93
C PHE A 94 -12.45 -3.90 -8.39
N GLY A 95 -12.32 -5.19 -8.74
CA GLY A 95 -11.94 -5.65 -10.08
C GLY A 95 -10.45 -5.93 -10.21
N GLU A 96 -10.07 -6.33 -11.42
CA GLU A 96 -8.67 -6.47 -11.81
C GLU A 96 -7.97 -5.11 -11.81
N PRO A 97 -6.70 -5.04 -11.39
CA PRO A 97 -5.92 -3.82 -11.52
C PRO A 97 -5.66 -3.48 -12.99
N ASP A 98 -5.58 -2.20 -13.31
CA ASP A 98 -5.22 -1.74 -14.66
C ASP A 98 -3.74 -1.99 -14.96
N LEU A 99 -2.87 -1.89 -13.94
CA LEU A 99 -1.45 -2.21 -14.03
C LEU A 99 -0.99 -3.03 -12.82
N VAL A 100 -0.06 -3.95 -13.08
CA VAL A 100 0.65 -4.72 -12.05
C VAL A 100 2.14 -4.38 -12.14
N VAL A 101 2.67 -3.76 -11.09
CA VAL A 101 4.02 -3.23 -11.04
C VAL A 101 4.85 -4.00 -10.02
N GLN A 102 5.96 -4.59 -10.45
CA GLN A 102 6.92 -5.20 -9.52
C GLN A 102 7.75 -4.10 -8.87
N CYS A 103 7.83 -4.12 -7.55
CA CYS A 103 8.51 -3.08 -6.77
C CYS A 103 9.69 -3.68 -6.05
N ALA A 104 10.84 -3.02 -6.13
CA ALA A 104 12.05 -3.43 -5.41
C ALA A 104 11.88 -3.26 -3.89
N ASP A 105 11.04 -2.31 -3.48
CA ASP A 105 10.72 -2.06 -2.07
C ASP A 105 9.29 -1.52 -1.89
N VAL A 106 8.38 -2.30 -1.30
CA VAL A 106 7.01 -1.85 -1.04
C VAL A 106 6.91 -0.77 0.03
N ASN A 107 7.99 -0.48 0.77
CA ASN A 107 8.03 0.69 1.64
C ASN A 107 7.89 1.99 0.82
N ASP A 108 8.44 2.01 -0.40
CA ASP A 108 8.35 3.11 -1.35
C ASP A 108 8.22 2.59 -2.79
N VAL A 109 6.97 2.49 -3.25
CA VAL A 109 6.63 2.05 -4.62
C VAL A 109 6.59 3.21 -5.62
N SER A 110 6.89 4.43 -5.17
CA SER A 110 6.67 5.61 -5.99
C SER A 110 7.53 5.66 -7.27
N PRO A 111 8.81 5.23 -7.30
CA PRO A 111 9.60 5.25 -8.52
C PRO A 111 8.99 4.37 -9.61
N GLU A 112 8.70 3.11 -9.29
CA GLU A 112 8.19 2.13 -10.24
C GLU A 112 6.75 2.44 -10.67
N VAL A 113 5.91 2.95 -9.76
CA VAL A 113 4.53 3.33 -10.11
C VAL A 113 4.51 4.58 -10.99
N ARG A 114 5.33 5.60 -10.69
CA ARG A 114 5.41 6.82 -11.52
C ARG A 114 5.85 6.51 -12.95
N GLU A 115 6.88 5.67 -13.09
CA GLU A 115 7.32 5.17 -14.39
C GLU A 115 6.18 4.45 -15.13
N ALA A 116 5.46 3.55 -14.44
CA ALA A 116 4.38 2.79 -15.05
C ALA A 116 3.19 3.64 -15.51
N ILE A 117 2.87 4.74 -14.81
CA ILE A 117 1.76 5.64 -15.18
C ILE A 117 2.21 6.83 -16.04
N GLY A 118 3.50 6.91 -16.38
CA GLY A 118 4.06 8.02 -17.16
C GLY A 118 4.03 9.38 -16.43
N ALA A 119 4.09 9.37 -15.10
CA ALA A 119 4.17 10.59 -14.30
C ALA A 119 5.63 11.04 -14.14
N ASP A 120 5.81 12.35 -13.92
CA ASP A 120 7.14 12.92 -13.66
C ASP A 120 7.81 12.24 -12.45
N PRO A 121 9.15 12.09 -12.48
CA PRO A 121 9.90 11.58 -11.35
C PRO A 121 9.66 12.43 -10.10
N GLU A 122 9.80 11.81 -8.93
CA GLU A 122 9.49 12.43 -7.64
C GLU A 122 10.05 13.87 -7.54
N PRO A 123 9.23 14.88 -7.17
CA PRO A 123 9.74 16.22 -6.96
C PRO A 123 10.81 16.19 -5.86
N ALA A 124 12.01 16.68 -6.17
CA ALA A 124 13.10 16.79 -5.20
C ALA A 124 12.69 17.78 -4.09
N TYR A 125 12.56 17.28 -2.86
CA TYR A 125 12.36 18.09 -1.65
C TYR A 125 13.65 18.18 -0.83
#